data_AF-A0A379SA05-F1
#
_entry.id   AF-A0A379SA05-F1
#
_cell.length_a   1.000
_cell.length_b   1.000
_cell.length_c   1.000
_cell.angle_alpha   90.00
_cell.angle_beta   90.00
_cell.angle_gamma   90.00
#
_symmetry.space_group_name_H-M   'P 1'
#
loop_
_entity.id
_entity.type
_entity.pdbx_description
1 polymer ?
#
loop_
_entity_poly.entity_id
_entity_poly.type
_entity_poly.pdbx_seq_one_letter_code
_entity_poly.pdbx_strand_id
1 'polypeptide(L)'
;MANGKTGKRITGISFSGNLFFLKLGLAIAGAMVGFLLSWYGYDASAKAQSASAMNGIMLLFTVIPGVGYLITAGVVRLLKVDRELMKQIQDDLEKRRTNYRELSELQELNAAESVRKA
;
A
#
# COMPACT_ATOMS: atom_id res chain seq x y z
N MET A 1 -6.96 -11.94 33.82
CA MET A 1 -7.61 -12.33 32.56
C MET A 1 -6.89 -11.62 31.42
N ALA A 2 -6.03 -12.34 30.69
CA ALA A 2 -5.17 -11.79 29.63
C ALA A 2 -5.58 -12.39 28.28
N ASN A 3 -5.90 -11.53 27.30
CA ASN A 3 -5.38 -11.55 25.92
C ASN A 3 -6.29 -10.78 24.96
N GLY A 4 -5.97 -9.50 24.75
CA GLY A 4 -6.26 -8.81 23.50
C GLY A 4 -5.44 -9.47 22.40
N LYS A 5 -6.09 -10.30 21.58
CA LYS A 5 -5.45 -11.05 20.50
C LYS A 5 -5.05 -10.11 19.36
N THR A 6 -3.80 -9.66 19.41
CA THR A 6 -2.91 -9.42 18.24
C THR A 6 -3.46 -8.57 17.08
N GLY A 7 -3.67 -7.28 17.32
CA GLY A 7 -3.80 -6.28 16.24
C GLY A 7 -2.45 -5.75 15.68
N LYS A 8 -1.31 -6.09 16.31
CA LYS A 8 0.03 -5.56 15.95
C LYS A 8 0.86 -6.46 15.03
N ARG A 9 0.53 -7.74 14.88
CA ARG A 9 1.37 -8.71 14.12
C ARG A 9 1.16 -8.66 12.61
N ILE A 10 -0.02 -8.28 12.15
CA ILE A 10 -0.36 -8.29 10.71
C ILE A 10 0.29 -7.10 9.99
N THR A 11 0.32 -5.93 10.63
CA THR A 11 0.93 -4.71 10.06
C THR A 11 2.43 -4.88 9.78
N GLY A 12 3.15 -5.58 10.66
CA GLY A 12 4.58 -5.86 10.47
C GLY A 12 4.87 -6.77 9.28
N ILE A 13 4.01 -7.77 9.03
CA ILE A 13 4.13 -8.69 7.88
C ILE A 13 3.80 -7.97 6.58
N SER A 14 2.77 -7.12 6.56
CA SER A 14 2.44 -6.31 5.39
C SER A 14 3.54 -5.31 5.04
N PHE A 15 4.15 -4.68 6.05
CA PHE A 15 5.24 -3.73 5.85
C PHE A 15 6.52 -4.40 5.34
N SER A 16 6.91 -5.53 5.94
CA SER A 16 8.09 -6.29 5.49
C SER A 16 7.88 -6.90 4.10
N GLY A 17 6.67 -7.38 3.80
CA GLY A 17 6.30 -7.84 2.46
C GLY A 17 6.42 -6.73 1.41
N ASN A 18 5.91 -5.54 1.70
CA ASN A 18 6.03 -4.39 0.79
C ASN A 18 7.50 -4.03 0.53
N LEU A 19 8.32 -3.97 1.59
CA LEU A 19 9.76 -3.70 1.45
C LEU A 19 10.51 -4.80 0.69
N PHE A 20 10.11 -6.06 0.86
CA PHE A 20 10.68 -7.17 0.11
C PHE A 20 10.39 -7.03 -1.39
N PHE A 21 9.14 -6.79 -1.77
CA PHE A 21 8.77 -6.59 -3.18
C PHE A 21 9.40 -5.34 -3.78
N LEU A 22 9.58 -4.28 -2.98
CA LEU A 22 10.30 -3.08 -3.43
C LEU A 22 11.76 -3.41 -3.78
N LYS A 23 12.46 -4.13 -2.90
CA LYS A 23 13.85 -4.56 -3.15
C LYS A 23 13.94 -5.53 -4.33
N LEU A 24 13.00 -6.45 -4.44
CA LEU A 24 12.93 -7.40 -5.54
C LEU A 24 12.69 -6.69 -6.88
N GLY A 25 11.74 -5.75 -6.92
CA GLY A 25 11.47 -4.94 -8.10
C GLY A 25 12.68 -4.11 -8.53
N LEU A 26 13.42 -3.53 -7.59
CA LEU A 26 14.66 -2.81 -7.87
C LEU A 26 15.74 -3.74 -8.46
N ALA A 27 15.90 -4.95 -7.91
CA ALA A 27 16.86 -5.92 -8.41
C ALA A 27 16.52 -6.37 -9.84
N ILE A 28 15.25 -6.69 -10.10
CA ILE A 28 14.77 -7.09 -11.44
C ILE A 28 14.94 -5.93 -12.42
N ALA A 29 14.56 -4.71 -12.05
CA ALA A 29 14.73 -3.54 -12.90
C ALA A 29 16.20 -3.27 -13.23
N GLY A 30 17.09 -3.34 -12.24
CA GLY A 30 18.53 -3.19 -12.45
C GLY A 30 19.11 -4.25 -13.37
N ALA A 31 18.70 -5.51 -13.21
CA ALA A 31 19.12 -6.61 -14.09
C ALA A 31 18.61 -6.42 -15.53
N MET A 32 17.35 -6.02 -15.71
CA MET A 32 16.77 -5.72 -17.03
C MET A 32 17.52 -4.58 -17.73
N VAL A 33 17.79 -3.49 -17.00
CA VAL A 33 18.54 -2.33 -17.53
C VAL A 33 19.96 -2.74 -17.92
N GLY A 34 20.66 -3.49 -17.06
CA GLY A 34 22.01 -3.98 -17.34
C GLY A 34 22.06 -4.90 -18.56
N PHE A 35 21.08 -5.79 -18.70
CA PHE A 35 20.97 -6.67 -19.87
C PHE A 35 20.68 -5.89 -21.15
N LEU A 36 19.78 -4.90 -21.11
CA LEU A 36 19.50 -4.05 -22.27
C LEU A 36 20.73 -3.24 -22.67
N LEU A 37 21.42 -2.61 -21.72
CA LEU A 37 22.65 -1.85 -21.99
C LEU A 37 23.75 -2.73 -22.59
N SER A 38 23.89 -3.96 -22.09
CA SER A 38 24.82 -4.95 -22.65
C SER A 38 24.44 -5.33 -24.09
N TRP A 39 23.16 -5.55 -24.37
CA TRP A 39 22.67 -5.86 -25.73
C TRP A 39 22.90 -4.69 -26.70
N TYR A 40 22.63 -3.46 -26.27
CA TYR A 40 22.81 -2.26 -27.09
C TYR A 40 24.28 -1.83 -27.27
N GLY A 41 25.25 -2.62 -26.76
CA GLY A 41 26.67 -2.38 -26.95
C GLY A 41 27.20 -1.18 -26.17
N TYR A 42 26.65 -0.94 -24.97
CA TYR A 42 27.09 0.16 -24.10
C TYR A 42 28.56 -0.02 -23.71
N ASP A 43 29.43 0.84 -24.24
CA ASP A 43 30.84 0.91 -23.88
C ASP A 43 31.12 2.03 -22.87
N ALA A 44 31.18 1.67 -21.58
CA ALA A 44 31.45 2.60 -20.49
C ALA A 44 32.78 3.38 -20.64
N SER A 45 33.69 2.94 -21.52
CA SER A 45 35.03 3.53 -21.71
C SER A 45 35.12 4.49 -22.91
N ALA A 46 34.09 4.60 -23.73
CA ALA A 46 34.10 5.45 -24.93
C ALA A 46 33.89 6.94 -24.59
N LYS A 47 34.81 7.82 -25.03
CA LYS A 47 34.71 9.29 -24.85
C LYS A 47 33.45 9.92 -25.46
N ALA A 48 32.88 9.28 -26.49
CA ALA A 48 31.62 9.68 -27.11
C ALA A 48 30.80 8.42 -27.39
N GLN A 49 29.64 8.30 -26.74
CA GLN A 49 28.70 7.21 -26.97
C GLN A 49 27.99 7.39 -28.31
N SER A 50 27.79 6.28 -29.04
CA SER A 50 27.13 6.34 -30.35
C SER A 50 25.68 6.82 -30.21
N ALA A 51 25.13 7.46 -31.25
CA ALA A 51 23.74 7.92 -31.27
C ALA A 51 22.73 6.79 -30.95
N SER A 52 23.08 5.54 -31.28
CA SER A 52 22.28 4.35 -30.95
C SER A 52 22.21 4.08 -29.45
N ALA A 53 23.34 4.16 -28.75
CA ALA A 53 23.41 3.92 -27.30
C ALA A 53 22.69 5.03 -26.51
N MET A 54 22.81 6.28 -26.96
CA MET A 54 22.08 7.41 -26.36
C MET A 54 20.55 7.23 -26.50
N ASN A 55 20.09 6.77 -27.66
CA ASN A 55 18.68 6.48 -27.89
C ASN A 55 18.19 5.29 -27.05
N GLY A 56 19.04 4.27 -26.85
CA GLY A 56 18.79 3.15 -25.94
C GLY A 56 18.62 3.60 -24.48
N ILE A 57 19.46 4.53 -24.00
CA ILE A 57 19.34 5.10 -22.65
C ILE A 57 18.05 5.91 -22.51
N MET A 58 17.70 6.75 -23.49
CA MET A 58 16.44 7.49 -23.46
C MET A 58 15.23 6.55 -23.42
N LEU A 59 15.21 5.50 -24.25
CA LEU A 59 14.14 4.48 -24.24
C LEU A 59 14.05 3.76 -22.90
N LEU A 60 15.18 3.44 -22.26
CA LEU A 60 15.19 2.83 -20.92
C LEU A 60 14.52 3.74 -19.88
N PHE A 61 14.82 5.03 -19.91
CA PHE A 61 14.25 6.02 -18.98
C PHE A 61 12.81 6.41 -19.30
N THR A 62 12.27 6.12 -20.48
CA THR A 62 10.85 6.38 -20.82
C THR A 62 9.97 5.14 -20.74
N VAL A 63 10.46 3.99 -21.21
CA VAL A 63 9.67 2.76 -21.31
C VAL A 63 9.49 2.12 -19.93
N ILE A 64 10.53 2.08 -19.10
CA ILE A 64 10.44 1.46 -17.77
C ILE A 64 9.43 2.20 -16.86
N PRO A 65 9.55 3.53 -16.64
CA PRO A 65 8.54 4.24 -15.87
C PRO A 65 7.19 4.30 -16.57
N GLY A 66 7.15 4.31 -17.91
CA GLY A 66 5.90 4.26 -18.69
C GLY A 66 5.11 2.96 -18.46
N VAL A 67 5.77 1.81 -18.56
CA VAL A 67 5.16 0.50 -18.28
C VAL A 67 4.79 0.37 -16.80
N GLY A 68 5.64 0.86 -15.89
CA GLY A 68 5.33 0.92 -14.46
C GLY A 68 4.02 1.68 -14.20
N TYR A 69 3.86 2.86 -14.80
CA TYR A 69 2.64 3.66 -14.68
C TYR A 69 1.41 2.96 -15.28
N LEU A 70 1.54 2.29 -16.43
CA LEU A 70 0.45 1.54 -17.04
C LEU A 70 0.01 0.36 -16.17
N ILE A 71 0.95 -0.36 -15.58
CA ILE A 71 0.66 -1.46 -14.64
C ILE A 71 -0.03 -0.89 -13.40
N THR A 72 0.48 0.18 -12.80
CA THR A 72 -0.16 0.82 -11.64
C THR A 72 -1.57 1.31 -11.98
N ALA A 73 -1.77 1.96 -13.13
CA ALA A 73 -3.09 2.40 -13.58
C ALA A 73 -4.05 1.21 -13.77
N GLY A 74 -3.57 0.10 -14.34
CA GLY A 74 -4.31 -1.14 -14.49
C GLY A 74 -4.70 -1.75 -13.13
N VAL A 75 -3.75 -1.85 -12.19
CA VAL A 75 -3.97 -2.37 -10.85
C VAL A 75 -4.93 -1.49 -10.06
N VAL A 76 -4.79 -0.16 -10.10
CA VAL A 76 -5.72 0.77 -9.44
C VAL A 76 -7.13 0.64 -10.03
N ARG A 77 -7.25 0.42 -11.35
CA ARG A 77 -8.53 0.19 -12.01
C ARG A 77 -9.15 -1.17 -11.67
N LEU A 78 -8.33 -2.22 -11.51
CA LEU A 78 -8.76 -3.57 -11.10
C LEU A 78 -9.14 -3.63 -9.62
N LEU A 79 -8.41 -2.90 -8.77
CA LEU A 79 -8.73 -2.72 -7.37
C LEU A 79 -10.00 -1.91 -7.15
N LYS A 80 -10.52 -1.25 -8.21
CA LYS A 80 -11.76 -0.48 -8.33
C LYS A 80 -12.37 -0.04 -7.00
N VAL A 81 -11.53 0.55 -6.15
CA VAL A 81 -11.79 0.98 -4.78
C VAL A 81 -12.56 -0.08 -3.99
N ASP A 82 -11.93 -0.59 -2.93
CA ASP A 82 -12.52 -1.40 -1.85
C ASP A 82 -13.63 -0.62 -1.10
N ARG A 83 -14.59 -0.04 -1.83
CA ARG A 83 -15.69 0.80 -1.35
C ARG A 83 -16.58 -0.02 -0.46
N GLU A 84 -16.71 -1.30 -0.76
CA GLU A 84 -17.53 -2.22 0.03
C GLU A 84 -16.89 -2.49 1.39
N LEU A 85 -15.57 -2.76 1.45
CA LEU A 85 -14.84 -2.86 2.71
C LEU A 85 -14.85 -1.54 3.47
N MET A 86 -14.63 -0.41 2.78
CA MET A 86 -14.62 0.91 3.41
C MET A 86 -15.99 1.31 3.95
N LYS A 87 -17.07 0.92 3.26
CA LYS A 87 -18.45 1.08 3.71
C LYS A 87 -18.79 0.14 4.87
N GLN A 88 -18.33 -1.10 4.84
CA GLN A 88 -18.45 -2.04 5.97
C GLN A 88 -17.72 -1.52 7.21
N ILE A 89 -16.52 -0.95 7.06
CA ILE A 89 -15.76 -0.36 8.17
C ILE A 89 -16.49 0.88 8.73
N GLN A 90 -17.06 1.72 7.86
CA GLN A 90 -17.87 2.87 8.31
C GLN A 90 -19.12 2.43 9.07
N ASP A 91 -19.87 1.46 8.54
CA ASP A 91 -21.07 0.92 9.20
C ASP A 91 -20.73 0.27 10.56
N ASP A 92 -19.61 -0.45 10.64
CA ASP A 92 -19.18 -1.09 11.89
C ASP A 92 -18.73 -0.06 12.95
N LEU A 93 -18.05 1.02 12.52
CA LEU A 93 -17.67 2.13 13.40
C LEU A 93 -18.90 2.90 13.90
N GLU A 94 -19.89 3.10 13.04
CA GLU A 94 -21.12 3.80 13.39
C GLU A 94 -21.95 2.98 14.39
N LYS A 95 -22.13 1.68 14.15
CA LYS A 95 -22.79 0.77 15.10
C LYS A 95 -22.13 0.77 16.48
N ARG A 96 -20.79 0.75 16.54
CA ARG A 96 -20.06 0.83 17.80
C ARG A 96 -20.30 2.16 18.51
N ARG A 97 -20.32 3.27 17.77
CA ARG A 97 -20.57 4.60 18.32
C ARG A 97 -21.96 4.72 18.94
N THR A 98 -23.00 4.20 18.30
CA THR A 98 -24.36 4.20 18.83
C THR A 98 -24.46 3.34 20.09
N ASN A 99 -23.87 2.15 20.06
CA ASN A 99 -23.91 1.22 21.20
C ASN A 99 -23.24 1.82 22.46
N TYR A 100 -22.10 2.52 22.32
CA TYR A 100 -21.47 3.22 23.45
C TYR A 100 -22.34 4.36 24.01
N ARG A 101 -23.12 5.04 23.16
CA ARG A 101 -24.02 6.13 23.56
C ARG A 101 -25.21 5.60 24.37
N GLU A 102 -25.84 4.53 23.91
CA GLU A 102 -26.94 3.87 24.62
C GLU A 102 -26.49 3.32 25.98
N LEU A 103 -25.30 2.72 26.04
CA LEU A 103 -24.70 2.27 27.30
C LEU A 103 -24.46 3.42 28.29
N SER A 104 -23.98 4.58 27.83
CA SER A 104 -23.80 5.75 28.71
C SER A 104 -25.12 6.32 29.20
N GLU A 105 -26.15 6.41 28.34
CA GLU A 105 -27.47 6.90 28.73
C GLU A 105 -28.15 5.98 29.75
N LEU A 106 -28.04 4.66 29.58
CA LEU A 106 -28.54 3.68 30.55
C LEU A 106 -27.80 3.77 31.90
N GLN A 107 -26.50 4.05 31.89
CA GLN A 107 -25.74 4.27 33.12
C GLN A 107 -26.18 5.54 33.85
N GLU A 108 -26.42 6.63 33.12
CA GLU A 108 -26.93 7.89 33.69
C GLU A 108 -28.34 7.73 34.28
N LEU A 109 -29.23 7.04 33.58
CA LEU A 109 -30.59 6.75 34.05
C LEU A 109 -30.58 5.89 35.31
N ASN A 110 -29.80 4.82 35.34
CA ASN A 110 -29.67 3.95 36.52
C ASN A 110 -29.03 4.69 37.71
N ALA A 111 -28.04 5.56 37.45
CA ALA A 111 -27.45 6.39 38.49
C ALA A 111 -28.49 7.37 39.07
N ALA A 112 -29.25 8.07 38.21
CA ALA A 112 -30.33 8.96 38.63
C ALA A 112 -31.44 8.23 39.40
N GLU A 113 -31.80 7.02 38.98
CA GLU A 113 -32.82 6.21 39.66
C GLU A 113 -32.33 5.69 41.02
N SER A 114 -31.05 5.31 41.13
CA SER A 114 -30.44 4.92 42.39
C SER A 114 -30.39 6.05 43.42
N VAL A 115 -30.11 7.28 42.97
CA VAL A 115 -30.14 8.49 43.82
C VAL A 115 -31.56 8.86 44.25
N ARG A 116 -32.55 8.64 43.39
CA ARG A 116 -33.96 8.91 43.71
C ARG A 116 -34.58 7.89 44.67
N LYS A 117 -34.03 6.67 44.71
CA LYS A 117 -34.47 5.57 45.59
C LYS A 117 -33.72 5.51 46.94
N ALA A 118 -32.65 6.28 47.09
CA ALA A 118 -31.91 6.47 48.34
C ALA A 118 -32.49 7.64 49.15
#